data_AF-A0A924URR9-F1
#
_entry.id   AF-A0A924URR9-F1
#
_cell.length_a   1.000
_cell.length_b   1.000
_cell.length_c   1.000
_cell.angle_alpha   90.00
_cell.angle_beta   90.00
_cell.angle_gamma   90.00
#
_symmetry.space_group_name_H-M   'P 1'
#
loop_
_entity.id
_entity.type
_entity.pdbx_description
1 polymer ?
#
loop_
_entity_poly.entity_id
_entity_poly.type
_entity_poly.pdbx_seq_one_letter_code
_entity_poly.pdbx_strand_id
1 'polypeptide(L)' 'MSGVYELNGEVFTSVELYLEALAHEYKTGDSELVLTKLDDDGLALSDLGVRPAGA' A
#
# COMPACT_ATOMS: atom_id res chain seq x y z
N MET A 1 6.72 -13.94 -10.09
CA MET A 1 5.56 -13.89 -9.18
C MET A 1 4.72 -12.71 -9.61
N SER A 2 3.62 -12.93 -10.34
CA SER A 2 2.65 -11.86 -10.59
C SER A 2 1.77 -11.79 -9.35
N GLY A 3 2.10 -10.90 -8.42
CA GLY A 3 1.23 -10.56 -7.30
C GLY A 3 0.16 -9.63 -7.83
N VAL A 4 -1.09 -10.08 -7.77
CA VAL A 4 -2.26 -9.22 -7.98
C VAL A 4 -2.66 -8.75 -6.59
N TYR A 5 -2.62 -7.45 -6.35
CA TYR A 5 -2.96 -6.84 -5.07
C TYR A 5 -4.30 -6.13 -5.17
N GLU A 6 -5.08 -6.10 -4.09
CA GLU A 6 -6.39 -5.46 -4.08
C GLU A 6 -6.56 -4.55 -2.87
N LEU A 7 -6.85 -3.26 -3.15
CA LEU A 7 -7.18 -2.25 -2.15
C LEU A 7 -8.49 -1.58 -2.54
N ASN A 8 -9.47 -1.56 -1.63
CA ASN A 8 -10.75 -0.87 -1.83
C ASN A 8 -11.49 -1.24 -3.14
N GLY A 9 -11.33 -2.48 -3.62
CA GLY A 9 -11.91 -2.98 -4.87
C GLY A 9 -11.15 -2.58 -6.14
N GLU A 10 -10.04 -1.86 -6.01
CA GLU A 10 -9.09 -1.61 -7.10
C GLU A 10 -8.02 -2.69 -7.12
N VAL A 11 -7.74 -3.20 -8.32
CA VAL A 11 -6.76 -4.27 -8.55
C VAL A 11 -5.47 -3.68 -9.11
N PHE A 12 -4.37 -3.93 -8.40
CA PHE A 12 -3.03 -3.49 -8.75
C PHE A 12 -2.20 -4.68 -9.24
N THR A 13 -1.62 -4.54 -10.43
CA THR A 13 -0.71 -5.54 -11.02
C THR A 13 0.76 -5.22 -10.76
N SER A 14 1.03 -4.07 -10.13
CA SER A 14 2.36 -3.63 -9.70
C SER A 14 2.35 -3.38 -8.19
N VAL A 15 3.33 -3.95 -7.49
CA VAL A 15 3.50 -3.74 -6.05
C VAL A 15 3.84 -2.28 -5.71
N GLU A 16 4.53 -1.56 -6.61
CA GLU A 16 4.88 -0.15 -6.39
C GLU A 16 3.63 0.74 -6.35
N LEU A 17 2.72 0.57 -7.33
CA LEU A 17 1.45 1.30 -7.37
C LEU A 17 0.54 0.93 -6.19
N TYR A 18 0.57 -0.34 -5.79
CA TYR A 18 -0.16 -0.81 -4.61
C TYR A 18 0.35 -0.15 -3.33
N LEU A 19 1.68 -0.09 -3.14
CA LEU A 19 2.31 0.56 -1.99
C LEU A 19 2.05 2.07 -1.98
N GLU A 20 2.05 2.75 -3.13
CA GLU A 20 1.65 4.16 -3.22
C GLU A 20 0.18 4.38 -2.82
N ALA A 21 -0.73 3.51 -3.28
CA ALA A 21 -2.14 3.58 -2.93
C ALA A 21 -2.36 3.32 -1.43
N LEU A 22 -1.71 2.30 -0.87
CA LEU A 22 -1.72 2.06 0.58
C LEU A 22 -1.12 3.24 1.36
N ALA A 23 -0.06 3.87 0.86
CA ALA A 23 0.57 5.01 1.54
C ALA A 23 -0.34 6.25 1.52
N HIS A 24 -1.13 6.43 0.47
CA HIS A 24 -2.16 7.46 0.40
C HIS A 24 -3.29 7.14 1.39
N GLU A 25 -3.86 5.95 1.31
CA GLU A 25 -4.95 5.48 2.17
C GLU A 25 -4.56 5.54 3.66
N TYR A 26 -3.31 5.21 4.00
CA TYR A 26 -2.81 5.29 5.37
C TYR A 26 -2.78 6.72 5.92
N LYS A 27 -2.60 7.72 5.05
CA LYS A 27 -2.52 9.14 5.43
C LYS A 27 -3.88 9.83 5.43
N THR A 28 -4.78 9.44 4.53
CA THR A 28 -6.02 10.18 4.27
C THR A 28 -7.29 9.38 4.54
N GLY A 29 -7.18 8.05 4.64
CA GLY A 29 -8.29 7.12 4.82
C GLY A 29 -8.11 6.26 6.07
N ASP A 30 -8.35 4.96 5.92
CA ASP A 30 -8.32 4.02 7.04
C ASP A 30 -6.92 3.39 7.23
N SER A 31 -6.18 3.93 8.20
CA SER A 31 -4.86 3.42 8.56
C SER A 31 -4.87 1.97 9.08
N GLU A 32 -5.94 1.53 9.74
CA GLU A 32 -6.04 0.15 10.27
C GLU A 32 -6.25 -0.85 9.13
N LEU A 33 -7.04 -0.48 8.13
CA LEU A 33 -7.20 -1.27 6.90
C LEU A 33 -5.85 -1.47 6.20
N VAL A 34 -5.06 -0.40 6.07
CA VAL A 34 -3.74 -0.48 5.42
C VAL A 34 -2.79 -1.39 6.20
N LEU A 35 -2.76 -1.26 7.52
CA LEU A 35 -1.95 -2.14 8.37
C LEU A 35 -2.31 -3.61 8.19
N THR A 36 -3.61 -3.90 8.14
CA THR A 36 -4.13 -5.26 7.92
C THR A 36 -3.71 -5.79 6.56
N LYS A 37 -3.85 -4.96 5.52
CA LYS A 37 -3.48 -5.31 4.14
C LYS A 37 -1.98 -5.57 4.00
N LEU A 38 -1.15 -4.74 4.63
CA LEU A 38 0.29 -4.96 4.66
C LEU A 38 0.64 -6.30 5.31
N ASP A 39 0.03 -6.62 6.46
CA ASP A 39 0.27 -7.90 7.16
C ASP A 39 -0.20 -9.11 6.33
N ASP A 40 -1.40 -9.02 5.72
CA ASP A 40 -1.97 -10.04 4.84
C ASP A 40 -1.07 -10.33 3.63
N ASP A 41 -0.46 -9.29 3.06
CA ASP A 41 0.43 -9.39 1.90
C ASP A 41 1.90 -9.67 2.28
N GLY A 42 2.21 -9.79 3.58
CA GLY A 42 3.56 -10.01 4.09
C GLY A 42 4.50 -8.82 3.89
N LEU A 43 3.94 -7.62 3.77
CA LEU A 43 4.61 -6.34 3.62
C LEU A 43 4.68 -5.62 4.97
N ALA A 44 5.64 -4.71 5.09
CA ALA A 44 5.79 -3.88 6.28
C ALA A 44 5.43 -2.42 5.98
N LEU A 45 5.11 -1.67 7.03
CA LEU A 45 4.88 -0.22 6.96
C LEU A 45 6.10 0.54 6.41
N SER A 46 7.31 0.00 6.61
CA SER A 46 8.54 0.52 6.00
C SER A 46 8.56 0.41 4.48
N ASP A 47 7.82 -0.55 3.91
CA ASP A 47 7.71 -0.75 2.46
C ASP A 47 6.78 0.26 1.80
N LEU A 48 5.90 0.92 2.56
CA LEU A 48 5.12 2.08 2.09
C LEU A 48 6.01 3.25 1.65
N GLY A 49 7.34 3.15 1.84
CA GLY A 49 8.31 3.90 1.06
C GLY A 49 8.01 5.38 1.07
N VAL A 50 7.80 5.95 2.26
CA VAL A 50 7.59 7.39 2.43
C VAL A 50 8.89 8.11 2.05
N ARG A 51 9.13 8.29 0.74
CA ARG A 51 10.03 9.34 0.28
C ARG A 51 9.23 10.63 0.42
N PRO A 52 9.61 11.55 1.32
CA PRO A 52 8.96 12.84 1.37
C PRO A 52 9.12 13.50 -0.01
N ALA A 53 8.02 13.89 -0.63
CA ALA A 53 8.04 14.76 -1.80
C ALA A 53 8.57 16.13 -1.35
N GLY A 54 9.90 16.25 -1.41
CA GLY A 54 10.66 17.48 -1.28
C GLY A 54 11.83 17.39 -2.24
N ALA A 55 11.55 17.53 -3.53
CA ALA A 55 12.50 17.85 -4.59
C ALA A 55 11.76 18.60 -5.71
#